data_AF-A0A1H2PT27-F1
#
_entry.id   AF-A0A1H2PT27-F1
#
_cell.length_a   1.000
_cell.length_b   1.000
_cell.length_c   1.000
_cell.angle_alpha   90.00
_cell.angle_beta   90.00
_cell.angle_gamma   90.00
#
_symmetry.space_group_name_H-M   'P 1'
#
loop_
_entity.id
_entity.type
_entity.pdbx_description
1 polymer ?
#
loop_
_entity_poly.entity_id
_entity_poly.type
_entity_poly.pdbx_seq_one_letter_code
_entity_poly.pdbx_strand_id
1 'polypeptide(L)'
;MRINVYSQELTDEVLRIEKQSNTGVTYSAVQVILHSSEKLHHPPQDDDRSAVTFWLPKSVKRRERLAQAFERMADLVRTAPHETGLD
;
A
#
# COMPACT_ATOMS: atom_id res chain seq x y z
N MET A 1 -5.75 -12.91 12.24
CA MET A 1 -5.61 -13.07 10.79
C MET A 1 -4.22 -12.59 10.39
N ARG A 2 -3.48 -13.37 9.59
CA ARG A 2 -2.18 -12.96 9.05
C ARG A 2 -2.35 -12.69 7.55
N ILE A 3 -1.72 -11.63 7.06
CA ILE A 3 -1.63 -11.33 5.63
C ILE A 3 -0.14 -11.39 5.29
N ASN A 4 0.22 -12.24 4.34
CA ASN A 4 1.56 -12.30 3.78
C ASN A 4 1.53 -11.63 2.42
N VAL A 5 2.45 -10.71 2.16
CA VAL A 5 2.62 -10.07 0.86
C VAL A 5 4.06 -10.33 0.44
N TYR A 6 4.23 -10.97 -0.72
CA TYR A 6 5.55 -11.25 -1.28
C TYR A 6 5.99 -10.02 -2.08
N SER A 7 7.24 -9.59 -1.89
CA SER A 7 7.74 -8.35 -2.48
C SER A 7 7.79 -8.42 -4.01
N GLN A 8 7.89 -9.60 -4.60
CA GLN A 8 7.82 -9.82 -6.06
C GLN A 8 6.48 -9.37 -6.67
N GLU A 9 5.44 -9.27 -5.86
CA GLU A 9 4.11 -8.84 -6.30
C GLU A 9 3.93 -7.32 -6.18
N LEU A 10 4.81 -6.60 -5.48
CA LEU A 10 4.70 -5.15 -5.24
C LEU A 10 5.46 -4.36 -6.30
N THR A 11 4.89 -3.24 -6.77
CA THR A 11 5.63 -2.21 -7.50
C THR A 11 6.15 -1.14 -6.53
N ASP A 12 6.94 -0.19 -7.05
CA ASP A 12 7.39 1.00 -6.33
C ASP A 12 6.37 2.16 -6.37
N GLU A 13 5.23 1.97 -7.06
CA GLU A 13 4.18 2.99 -7.18
C GLU A 13 3.30 3.02 -5.94
N VAL A 14 3.27 4.19 -5.29
CA VAL A 14 2.47 4.45 -4.10
C VAL A 14 1.49 5.59 -4.34
N LEU A 15 0.20 5.30 -4.22
CA LEU A 15 -0.87 6.27 -4.47
C LEU A 15 -1.58 6.66 -3.17
N ARG A 16 -2.01 7.93 -3.09
CA ARG A 16 -2.96 8.39 -2.09
C ARG A 16 -4.34 8.45 -2.72
N ILE A 17 -5.30 7.74 -2.14
CA ILE A 17 -6.68 7.71 -2.63
C ILE A 17 -7.66 8.25 -1.58
N GLU A 18 -8.83 8.66 -2.06
CA GLU A 18 -9.97 9.04 -1.25
C GLU A 18 -11.23 8.37 -1.76
N LYS A 19 -12.10 7.93 -0.85
CA LYS A 19 -13.39 7.33 -1.19
C LYS A 19 -14.47 7.87 -0.26
N GLN A 20 -15.50 8.46 -0.84
CA GLN A 20 -16.69 8.84 -0.10
C GLN A 20 -17.57 7.61 0.13
N SER A 21 -18.03 7.41 1.36
CA SER A 21 -19.04 6.40 1.68
C SER A 21 -20.45 6.92 1.45
N ASN A 22 -21.41 6.00 1.42
CA ASN A 22 -22.85 6.32 1.41
C ASN A 22 -23.33 7.14 2.62
N THR A 23 -22.53 7.23 3.69
CA THR A 23 -22.81 8.09 4.86
C THR A 23 -22.29 9.52 4.72
N GLY A 24 -21.69 9.86 3.57
CA GLY A 24 -21.07 11.16 3.32
C GLY A 24 -19.67 11.31 3.90
N VAL A 25 -19.20 10.37 4.73
CA VAL A 25 -17.84 10.35 5.26
C VAL A 25 -16.86 9.96 4.15
N THR A 26 -15.84 10.80 3.94
CA THR A 26 -14.70 10.51 3.07
C THR A 26 -13.59 9.80 3.85
N TYR A 27 -13.15 8.67 3.34
CA TYR A 27 -12.01 7.92 3.84
C TYR A 27 -10.81 8.15 2.94
N SER A 28 -9.62 8.28 3.52
CA SER A 28 -8.36 8.31 2.76
C SER A 28 -7.56 7.04 3.00
N ALA A 29 -6.82 6.62 1.99
CA ALA A 29 -5.90 5.49 2.08
C ALA A 29 -4.59 5.77 1.34
N VAL A 30 -3.60 4.94 1.62
CA VAL A 30 -2.40 4.80 0.81
C VAL A 30 -2.42 3.41 0.18
N GLN A 31 -2.08 3.32 -1.10
CA GLN A 31 -2.04 2.09 -1.87
C GLN A 31 -0.62 1.84 -2.38
N VAL A 32 -0.14 0.61 -2.23
CA VAL A 32 1.02 0.13 -2.98
C VAL A 32 0.47 -0.71 -4.12
N ILE A 33 0.76 -0.31 -5.35
CA ILE A 33 0.25 -1.00 -6.54
C ILE A 33 0.96 -2.36 -6.66
N LEU A 34 0.21 -3.37 -7.07
CA LEU A 34 0.72 -4.70 -7.34
C LEU A 34 1.10 -4.82 -8.81
N HIS A 35 2.07 -5.68 -9.11
CA HIS A 35 2.29 -6.14 -10.46
C HIS A 35 1.00 -6.77 -10.99
N SER A 36 0.48 -6.18 -12.06
CA SER A 36 -0.69 -6.67 -12.77
C SER A 36 -0.36 -6.82 -14.25
N SER A 37 -1.09 -7.69 -14.95
CA SER A 37 -0.99 -7.80 -16.41
C SER A 37 -1.21 -6.43 -17.06
N GLU A 38 -0.38 -6.07 -18.04
CA GLU A 38 -0.59 -4.86 -18.87
C GLU A 38 -1.98 -4.81 -19.49
N LYS A 39 -2.64 -5.96 -19.67
CA LYS A 39 -4.02 -6.05 -20.19
C LYS A 39 -5.08 -5.53 -19.21
N LEU A 40 -4.76 -5.38 -17.93
CA LEU A 40 -5.62 -4.76 -16.92
C LEU A 40 -5.46 -3.24 -16.88
N HIS A 41 -4.60 -2.66 -17.72
CA HIS A 41 -4.44 -1.21 -17.84
C HIS A 41 -5.59 -0.64 -18.67
N HIS A 42 -6.77 -0.55 -18.06
CA HIS A 42 -7.91 0.20 -18.60
C HIS A 42 -7.63 1.71 -18.49
N PRO A 43 -8.33 2.58 -19.24
CA PRO A 43 -7.98 3.99 -19.39
C PRO A 43 -7.79 4.70 -18.03
N PRO A 44 -7.02 5.80 -17.94
CA PRO A 44 -6.60 6.44 -16.68
C PRO A 44 -7.71 6.83 -15.67
N GLN A 45 -8.96 6.76 -16.13
CA GLN A 45 -10.17 7.08 -15.40
C GLN A 45 -10.74 5.86 -14.64
N ASP A 46 -10.22 4.66 -14.88
CA ASP A 46 -10.60 3.41 -14.20
C ASP A 46 -9.35 2.53 -13.99
N ASP A 47 -8.59 2.85 -12.93
CA ASP A 47 -7.39 2.10 -12.55
C ASP A 47 -7.79 0.79 -11.84
N ASP A 48 -7.98 -0.26 -12.64
CA ASP A 48 -8.33 -1.61 -12.18
C ASP A 48 -7.14 -2.42 -11.63
N ARG A 49 -5.97 -1.79 -11.45
CA ARG A 49 -4.79 -2.48 -10.92
C ARG A 49 -5.03 -2.89 -9.47
N SER A 50 -4.56 -4.09 -9.13
CA SER A 50 -4.64 -4.58 -7.76
C SER A 50 -3.67 -3.81 -6.87
N ALA A 51 -4.02 -3.61 -5.60
CA ALA A 51 -3.20 -2.85 -4.67
C ALA A 51 -3.34 -3.35 -3.23
N VAL A 52 -2.26 -3.27 -2.45
CA VAL A 52 -2.34 -3.35 -0.98
C VAL A 52 -2.79 -1.99 -0.46
N THR A 53 -3.99 -1.95 0.11
CA THR A 53 -4.61 -0.68 0.57
C THR A 53 -4.56 -0.55 2.09
N PHE A 54 -3.94 0.53 2.57
CA PHE A 54 -3.89 0.92 3.97
C PHE A 54 -4.84 2.10 4.23
N TRP A 55 -6.04 1.81 4.73
CA TRP A 55 -7.00 2.85 5.13
C TRP A 55 -6.50 3.62 6.35
N LEU A 56 -6.51 4.94 6.25
CA LEU A 56 -5.91 5.80 7.26
C LEU A 56 -6.87 6.04 8.44
N PRO A 57 -6.38 5.98 9.69
CA PRO A 57 -7.18 6.36 10.85
C PRO A 57 -7.66 7.81 10.77
N LYS A 58 -8.86 8.08 11.29
CA LYS A 58 -9.41 9.45 11.41
C LYS A 58 -8.65 10.31 12.42
N SER A 59 -8.10 9.70 13.47
CA SER A 59 -7.37 10.41 14.52
C SER A 59 -5.97 10.79 14.08
N VAL A 60 -5.61 12.07 14.23
CA VAL A 60 -4.27 12.61 13.94
C VAL A 60 -3.19 11.81 14.66
N LYS A 61 -3.36 11.55 15.96
CA LYS A 61 -2.39 10.77 16.77
C LYS A 61 -2.21 9.34 16.25
N ARG A 62 -3.28 8.70 15.77
CA ARG A 62 -3.19 7.33 15.20
C ARG A 62 -2.57 7.34 13.81
N ARG A 63 -2.83 8.38 13.01
CA ARG A 63 -2.22 8.55 11.69
C ARG A 63 -0.71 8.74 11.82
N GLU A 64 -0.26 9.57 12.77
CA GLU A 64 1.16 9.78 13.05
C GLU A 64 1.86 8.48 13.47
N ARG A 65 1.25 7.71 14.38
CA ARG A 65 1.80 6.40 14.78
C ARG A 65 1.89 5.41 13.62
N LEU A 66 0.95 5.45 12.68
CA LEU A 66 0.99 4.61 11.48
C LEU A 66 2.13 5.04 10.55
N ALA A 67 2.33 6.36 10.36
CA ALA A 67 3.44 6.89 9.58
C ALA A 67 4.80 6.45 10.16
N GLN A 68 4.99 6.59 11.47
CA GLN A 68 6.20 6.12 12.18
C GLN A 68 6.43 4.62 12.02
N ALA A 69 5.35 3.82 11.98
CA ALA A 69 5.47 2.39 11.72
C ALA A 69 5.94 2.10 10.27
N PHE A 70 5.47 2.86 9.29
CA PHE A 70 5.95 2.75 7.90
C PHE A 70 7.40 3.21 7.75
N GLU A 71 7.81 4.28 8.43
CA GLU A 71 9.21 4.71 8.47
C GLU A 71 10.10 3.63 9.08
N ARG A 72 9.67 3.03 10.20
CA ARG A 72 10.38 1.93 10.82
C ARG A 72 10.41 0.69 9.92
N MET A 73 9.36 0.41 9.18
CA MET A 73 9.34 -0.67 8.19
C MET A 73 10.39 -0.44 7.09
N ALA A 74 10.45 0.78 6.54
CA ALA A 74 11.46 1.14 5.55
C ALA A 74 12.89 1.00 6.10
N ASP A 75 13.12 1.41 7.35
CA ASP A 75 14.40 1.22 8.02
C ASP A 75 14.76 -0.27 8.21
N LEU A 76 13.79 -1.10 8.63
CA LEU A 76 13.99 -2.55 8.77
C LEU A 76 14.28 -3.22 7.42
N VAL A 77 13.62 -2.81 6.34
CA VAL A 77 13.91 -3.33 4.99
C VAL A 77 15.34 -3.01 4.56
N ARG A 78 15.86 -1.81 4.86
CA ARG A 78 17.22 -1.40 4.51
C ARG A 78 18.30 -2.11 5.33
N THR A 79 17.99 -2.44 6.57
CA THR A 79 18.95 -2.98 7.55
C THR A 79 18.87 -4.49 7.71
N ALA A 80 17.85 -5.13 7.13
CA ALA A 80 17.70 -6.58 7.14
C ALA A 80 18.91 -7.25 6.48
N PRO A 81 19.39 -8.39 7.01
CA PRO A 81 20.43 -9.16 6.36
C PRO A 81 19.94 -9.64 4.99
N HIS A 82 20.88 -9.82 4.05
CA HIS A 82 20.55 -10.41 2.76
C HIS A 82 20.03 -11.85 2.94
N GLU A 83 19.01 -12.19 2.16
CA GLU A 83 18.52 -13.56 2.09
C GLU A 83 19.60 -14.47 1.50
N THR A 84 19.68 -15.70 2.01
CA THR A 84 20.58 -16.72 1.50
C THR A 84 19.85 -17.60 0.49
N GLY A 85 20.40 -17.84 -0.70
CA GLY A 85 19.76 -18.66 -1.73
C GLY A 85 20.17 -18.26 -3.15
N LEU A 86 19.51 -18.85 -4.16
CA LEU A 86 19.56 -18.37 -5.54
C LEU A 86 18.40 -17.39 -5.77
N ASP A 87 18.66 -16.30 -6.50
CA ASP A 87 17.67 -15.29 -6.94
C ASP A 87 16.64 -15.87 -7.93
#